data_AF-A0A959EGP9-F1
#
_entry.id   AF-A0A959EGP9-F1
#
_cell.length_a   1.000
_cell.length_b   1.000
_cell.length_c   1.000
_cell.angle_alpha   90.00
_cell.angle_beta   90.00
_cell.angle_gamma   90.00
#
_symmetry.space_group_name_H-M   'P 1'
#
loop_
_entity.id
_entity.type
_entity.pdbx_description
1 polymer ?
#
loop_
_entity_poly.entity_id
_entity_poly.type
_entity_poly.pdbx_seq_one_letter_code
_entity_poly.pdbx_strand_id
1 'polypeptide(L)' 'MKPNKGKPTVSLKEKMADPDTGQFPIVGIGASAGGLEALEQFLGNVPPNSGMAYVVIQHLDPT' A
#
# COMPACT_ATOMS: atom_id res chain seq x y z
N MET A 1 49.80 -7.52 2.97
CA MET A 1 48.41 -7.68 2.47
C MET A 1 47.51 -8.09 3.62
N LYS A 2 46.56 -7.22 4.00
CA LYS A 2 45.57 -7.35 5.09
C LYS A 2 44.30 -6.57 4.66
N PRO A 3 43.11 -6.89 5.19
CA PRO A 3 41.97 -7.36 4.40
C PRO A 3 40.99 -6.28 3.90
N ASN A 4 40.18 -6.72 2.95
CA ASN A 4 39.15 -6.02 2.20
C ASN A 4 38.07 -5.41 3.13
N LYS A 5 37.83 -4.10 3.06
CA LYS A 5 36.72 -3.44 3.76
C LYS A 5 35.42 -3.76 3.01
N GLY A 6 34.59 -4.59 3.62
CA GLY A 6 33.27 -4.97 3.10
C GLY A 6 32.45 -3.74 2.71
N LYS A 7 31.81 -3.83 1.55
CA LYS A 7 30.89 -2.82 1.00
C LYS A 7 29.86 -2.41 2.07
N PRO A 8 29.43 -1.14 2.12
CA PRO A 8 28.26 -0.77 2.90
C PRO A 8 27.05 -1.43 2.25
N THR A 9 26.57 -2.52 2.85
CA THR A 9 25.24 -3.06 2.57
C THR A 9 24.24 -2.01 3.03
N VAL A 10 23.75 -1.21 2.08
CA VAL A 10 22.59 -0.35 2.32
C VAL A 10 21.40 -1.30 2.45
N SER A 11 21.08 -1.70 3.68
CA SER A 11 19.79 -2.30 4.00
C SER A 11 18.74 -1.24 3.71
N LEU A 12 18.01 -1.44 2.61
CA LEU A 12 16.79 -0.71 2.32
C LEU A 12 15.81 -1.01 3.46
N LYS A 13 15.82 -0.17 4.50
CA LYS A 13 14.71 -0.14 5.45
C LYS A 13 13.50 0.30 4.64
N GLU A 14 12.56 -0.61 4.42
CA GLU A 14 11.19 -0.21 4.09
C GLU A 14 10.80 0.85 5.11
N LYS A 15 10.55 2.07 4.64
CA LYS A 15 10.10 3.16 5.49
C LYS A 15 8.69 2.78 5.94
N MET A 16 8.58 2.03 7.04
CA MET A 16 7.34 1.89 7.77
C MET A 16 6.83 3.30 8.04
N ALA A 17 5.58 3.55 7.65
CA ALA A 17 4.93 4.83 7.90
C ALA A 17 5.18 5.25 9.35
N ASP A 18 5.72 6.45 9.53
CA ASP A 18 6.01 7.00 10.86
C ASP A 18 4.68 7.02 11.64
N PRO A 19 4.51 6.24 12.73
CA PRO A 19 3.24 6.11 13.44
C PRO A 19 2.81 7.40 14.20
N ASP A 20 3.60 8.47 14.12
CA ASP A 20 3.57 9.61 15.04
C ASP A 20 3.35 10.98 14.36
N THR A 21 2.89 11.02 13.10
CA THR A 21 2.39 12.28 12.50
C THR A 21 0.91 12.53 12.75
N GLY A 22 0.22 11.62 13.47
CA GLY A 22 -1.21 11.75 13.81
C GLY A 22 -2.16 11.74 12.61
N GLN A 23 -1.65 11.54 11.40
CA GLN A 23 -2.44 11.53 10.16
C GLN A 23 -2.72 10.08 9.77
N PHE A 24 -4.00 9.72 9.72
CA PHE A 24 -4.49 8.45 9.24
C PHE A 24 -5.33 8.69 7.98
N PRO A 25 -4.72 8.61 6.78
CA PRO A 25 -5.40 9.00 5.54
C PRO A 25 -6.58 8.08 5.22
N ILE A 26 -7.65 8.67 4.70
CA ILE A 26 -8.82 7.95 4.20
C ILE A 26 -8.90 8.13 2.68
N VAL A 27 -8.92 7.02 1.95
CA VAL A 27 -8.98 6.99 0.49
C VAL A 27 -10.36 6.52 0.06
N GLY A 28 -11.13 7.39 -0.61
CA GLY A 28 -12.40 7.02 -1.24
C GLY A 28 -12.19 6.52 -2.66
N ILE A 29 -12.75 5.36 -3.01
CA ILE A 29 -12.66 4.75 -4.33
C ILE A 29 -14.07 4.51 -4.87
N GLY A 30 -14.39 5.10 -6.02
CA GLY A 30 -15.65 4.88 -6.74
C GLY A 30 -15.42 3.99 -7.97
N ALA A 31 -16.28 2.99 -8.17
CA ALA A 31 -16.15 2.03 -9.27
C ALA A 31 -17.53 1.60 -9.81
N SER A 32 -17.58 1.15 -11.07
CA SER A 32 -18.81 0.68 -11.75
C SER A 32 -18.46 -0.47 -12.72
N ALA A 33 -18.83 -0.41 -14.01
CA ALA A 33 -18.50 -1.44 -14.99
C ALA A 33 -16.98 -1.69 -15.09
N GLY A 34 -16.57 -2.95 -14.99
CA GLY A 34 -15.16 -3.37 -14.98
C GLY A 34 -14.38 -3.02 -13.70
N GLY A 35 -15.04 -2.40 -12.71
CA GLY A 35 -14.41 -1.91 -11.49
C GLY A 35 -13.92 -3.01 -10.55
N LEU A 36 -14.58 -4.17 -10.53
CA LEU A 36 -14.26 -5.24 -9.60
C LEU A 36 -12.86 -5.83 -9.84
N GLU A 37 -12.54 -6.16 -11.10
CA GLU A 37 -11.21 -6.68 -11.45
C GLU A 37 -10.11 -5.66 -11.16
N ALA A 38 -10.38 -4.37 -11.43
CA ALA A 38 -9.45 -3.30 -11.11
C ALA A 38 -9.24 -3.13 -9.59
N LEU A 39 -10.30 -3.27 -8.79
CA LEU A 39 -10.23 -3.22 -7.33
C LEU A 39 -9.45 -4.40 -6.77
N GLU A 40 -9.64 -5.60 -7.30
CA GLU A 40 -8.89 -6.79 -6.90
C GLU A 40 -7.39 -6.62 -7.17
N GLN A 41 -7.01 -6.18 -8.36
CA GLN A 41 -5.62 -5.90 -8.70
C GLN A 41 -5.03 -4.79 -7.83
N PHE A 42 -5.77 -3.72 -7.58
CA PHE A 42 -5.33 -2.62 -6.74
C PHE A 42 -5.11 -3.08 -5.29
N LEU A 43 -6.15 -3.60 -4.63
CA LEU A 43 -6.11 -3.99 -3.22
C LEU A 43 -5.19 -5.18 -2.98
N GLY A 44 -5.05 -6.08 -3.94
CA GLY A 44 -4.09 -7.20 -3.88
C GLY A 44 -2.63 -6.76 -3.86
N ASN A 45 -2.34 -5.55 -4.35
CA ASN A 45 -0.99 -4.95 -4.30
C ASN A 45 -0.83 -3.94 -3.16
N VAL A 46 -1.86 -3.68 -2.34
CA VAL A 46 -1.75 -2.81 -1.18
C VAL A 46 -1.01 -3.55 -0.06
N PRO A 47 0.06 -2.96 0.51
CA PRO A 47 0.75 -3.55 1.66
C PRO A 47 -0.21 -3.69 2.86
N PRO A 48 -0.14 -4.79 3.63
CA PRO A 48 -1.02 -5.01 4.78
C PRO A 48 -0.85 -3.95 5.89
N ASN A 49 0.28 -3.23 5.89
CA ASN A 49 0.61 -2.15 6.82
C ASN A 49 0.66 -0.78 6.11
N SER A 50 -0.17 -0.56 5.08
CA SER A 50 -0.22 0.68 4.31
C SER A 50 -0.52 1.95 5.15
N GLY A 51 -1.06 1.80 6.36
CA GLY A 51 -1.33 2.91 7.27
C GLY A 51 -2.49 3.80 6.83
N MET A 52 -3.37 3.28 5.97
CA MET A 52 -4.51 4.00 5.40
C MET A 52 -5.81 3.21 5.55
N ALA A 53 -6.94 3.91 5.60
CA ALA A 53 -8.26 3.31 5.41
C ALA A 53 -8.74 3.51 3.97
N TYR A 54 -9.35 2.48 3.38
CA TYR A 54 -9.93 2.52 2.05
C TYR A 54 -11.44 2.34 2.14
N VAL A 55 -12.20 3.28 1.55
CA VAL A 55 -13.67 3.24 1.46
C VAL A 55 -14.03 3.01 0.00
N VAL A 56 -14.58 1.85 -0.31
CA VAL A 56 -14.93 1.46 -1.68
C VAL A 56 -16.43 1.57 -1.88
N ILE A 57 -16.83 2.33 -2.90
CA ILE A 57 -18.20 2.46 -3.37
C ILE A 57 -18.26 1.87 -4.77
N GLN A 58 -18.66 0.62 -4.86
CA GLN A 58 -18.85 -0.07 -6.12
C GLN A 58 -20.35 -0.05 -6.47
N HIS A 59 -20.67 0.47 -7.65
CA HIS A 59 -21.99 0.32 -8.25
C HIS A 59 -22.10 -1.12 -8.78
N LEU A 60 -22.82 -1.98 -8.05
CA LEU A 60 -23.19 -3.33 -8.47
C LEU A 60 -24.71 -3.43 -8.62
N ASP A 61 -25.12 -4.32 -9.52
CA ASP A 61 -26.50 -4.79 -9.56
C ASP A 61 -26.75 -5.64 -8.29
N PRO A 62 -27.82 -5.39 -7.50
CA PRO A 62 -28.12 -6.18 -6.31
C PRO A 62 -28.71 -7.58 -6.61
N THR A 63 -29.02 -7.88 -7.87
CA THR A 63 -29.75 -9.09 -8.29
C THR A 63 -28.87 -10.22 -8.79
#